data_AF-A0AB36JK25-F1
#
_entry.id   AF-A0AB36JK25-F1
#
_cell.length_a   1.000
_cell.length_b   1.000
_cell.length_c   1.000
_cell.angle_alpha   90.00
_cell.angle_beta   90.00
_cell.angle_gamma   90.00
#
_symmetry.space_group_name_H-M   'P 1'
#
loop_
_entity.id
_entity.type
_entity.pdbx_description
1 polymer ?
#
loop_
_entity_poly.entity_id
_entity_poly.type
_entity_poly.pdbx_seq_one_letter_code
_entity_poly.pdbx_strand_id
1 'polypeptide(L)' 'MINTLLDVTGFDRDEDEFFKLSLNVEKIIAIAEDTFTMFDDVTGEYVEHVGCEITVDGSLCYKILEPYQEVKDKFVRR' A
#
# COMPACT_ATOMS: atom_id res chain seq x y z
N MET A 1 -10.42 -16.49 8.56
CA MET A 1 -11.63 -15.72 8.14
C MET A 1 -11.13 -14.54 7.34
N ILE A 2 -11.64 -14.26 6.14
CA ILE A 2 -11.14 -13.09 5.37
C ILE A 2 -11.56 -11.83 6.13
N ASN A 3 -10.58 -10.99 6.46
CA ASN A 3 -10.86 -9.70 7.08
C ASN A 3 -11.63 -8.85 6.06
N THR A 4 -12.80 -8.33 6.40
CA THR A 4 -13.64 -7.59 5.42
C THR A 4 -13.02 -6.24 5.05
N LEU A 5 -12.17 -5.71 5.93
CA LEU A 5 -11.41 -4.48 5.75
C LEU A 5 -9.91 -4.74 5.88
N LEU A 6 -9.14 -4.10 5.02
CA LEU A 6 -7.68 -4.09 5.03
C LEU A 6 -7.20 -2.67 5.37
N ASP A 7 -6.60 -2.52 6.55
CA ASP A 7 -6.00 -1.25 6.97
C ASP A 7 -4.52 -1.21 6.57
N VAL A 8 -4.16 -0.19 5.79
CA VAL A 8 -2.84 0.04 5.22
C VAL A 8 -2.49 1.53 5.20
N THR A 9 -1.24 1.84 4.88
CA THR A 9 -0.75 3.21 4.74
C THR A 9 -0.49 3.50 3.28
N GLY A 10 -1.31 4.39 2.71
CA GLY A 10 -1.15 4.88 1.35
C GLY A 10 -0.04 5.92 1.25
N PHE A 11 0.54 6.01 0.07
CA PHE A 11 1.51 7.04 -0.31
C PHE A 11 1.02 7.76 -1.57
N ASP A 12 0.91 9.08 -1.48
CA ASP A 12 0.69 9.94 -2.62
C ASP A 12 2.06 10.37 -3.16
N ARG A 13 2.40 9.91 -4.36
CA ARG A 13 3.71 10.20 -4.96
C ARG A 13 3.79 11.64 -5.51
N ASP A 14 2.66 12.22 -5.88
CA ASP A 14 2.63 13.55 -6.49
C ASP A 14 2.75 14.63 -5.41
N GLU A 15 2.14 14.39 -4.25
CA GLU A 15 2.20 15.29 -3.08
C GLU A 15 3.30 14.89 -2.07
N ASP A 16 3.91 13.71 -2.21
CA ASP A 16 4.92 13.15 -1.29
C ASP A 16 4.40 13.01 0.15
N GLU A 17 3.15 12.54 0.28
CA GLU A 17 2.43 12.47 1.55
C GLU A 17 1.93 11.06 1.89
N PHE A 18 1.84 10.75 3.18
CA PHE A 18 1.30 9.49 3.70
C PHE A 18 -0.10 9.66 4.26
N PHE A 19 -0.97 8.68 4.03
CA PHE A 19 -2.34 8.70 4.56
C PHE A 19 -2.82 7.30 4.96
N LYS A 20 -3.80 7.24 5.86
CA LYS A 20 -4.40 5.97 6.29
C LYS A 20 -5.53 5.57 5.36
N LEU A 21 -5.50 4.31 4.94
CA LEU A 21 -6.49 3.70 4.05
C LEU A 21 -7.12 2.49 4.74
N SER A 22 -8.44 2.37 4.62
CA SER A 22 -9.18 1.15 4.95
C SER A 22 -9.90 0.69 3.69
N LEU A 23 -9.44 -0.42 3.11
CA LEU A 23 -9.91 -0.93 1.83
C LEU A 23 -10.87 -2.10 2.06
N ASN A 24 -12.00 -2.11 1.33
CA ASN A 24 -12.86 -3.29 1.30
C ASN A 24 -12.16 -4.40 0.52
N VAL A 25 -11.85 -5.49 1.21
CA VAL A 25 -11.12 -6.63 0.66
C VAL A 25 -11.85 -7.31 -0.50
N GLU A 26 -13.19 -7.31 -0.50
CA GLU A 26 -14.00 -7.89 -1.59
C GLU A 26 -13.87 -7.12 -2.91
N LYS A 27 -13.36 -5.89 -2.85
CA LYS A 27 -13.18 -5.01 -4.00
C LYS A 27 -11.74 -4.99 -4.52
N ILE A 28 -10.81 -5.65 -3.82
CA ILE A 28 -9.41 -5.76 -4.25
C ILE A 28 -9.32 -6.77 -5.39
N ILE A 29 -8.71 -6.35 -6.49
CA ILE A 29 -8.54 -7.17 -7.69
C ILE A 29 -7.12 -7.73 -7.78
N ALA A 30 -6.12 -6.94 -7.40
CA ALA A 30 -4.73 -7.32 -7.45
C ALA A 30 -3.93 -6.63 -6.34
N ILE A 31 -2.87 -7.32 -5.91
CA ILE A 31 -1.83 -6.80 -5.04
C ILE A 31 -0.50 -7.21 -5.68
N ALA A 32 0.36 -6.25 -5.99
CA ALA A 32 1.68 -6.50 -6.57
C ALA A 32 2.76 -5.84 -5.71
N GLU A 33 3.91 -6.48 -5.58
CA GLU A 33 5.09 -5.81 -5.02
C GLU A 33 5.50 -4.65 -5.94
N ASP A 34 5.91 -3.55 -5.33
CA ASP A 34 6.33 -2.36 -6.04
C ASP A 34 7.46 -1.64 -5.32
N THR A 35 8.28 -0.91 -6.08
CA THR A 35 9.38 -0.10 -5.56
C THR A 35 9.20 1.33 -6.04
N PHE A 36 9.19 2.28 -5.12
CA PHE A 36 9.01 3.68 -5.40
C PHE A 36 9.92 4.55 -4.53
N THR A 37 10.22 5.74 -5.01
CA THR A 37 11.10 6.69 -4.33
C THR A 37 10.28 7.57 -3.38
N MET A 38 10.80 7.78 -2.18
CA MET A 38 10.19 8.61 -1.13
C MET A 38 11.22 9.60 -0.59
N PHE A 39 10.79 10.79 -0.18
CA PHE A 39 11.66 11.70 0.54
C PHE A 39 11.81 11.26 2.00
N ASP A 40 13.06 11.17 2.47
CA ASP A 40 13.39 10.92 3.86
C ASP A 40 13.82 12.23 4.53
N ASP A 41 12.94 12.79 5.36
CA ASP A 41 13.18 14.02 6.11
C ASP A 41 14.39 13.93 7.06
N VAL A 42 14.80 12.73 7.49
CA VAL A 42 15.92 12.53 8.42
C VAL A 42 17.25 12.69 7.70
N THR A 43 17.37 12.10 6.52
CA THR A 43 18.59 12.16 5.71
C THR A 43 18.61 13.35 4.75
N GLY A 44 17.44 13.91 4.44
CA GLY A 44 17.26 14.97 3.44
C GLY A 44 17.42 14.47 2.00
N GLU A 45 17.23 13.16 1.78
CA GLU A 45 17.47 12.50 0.50
C GLU A 45 16.24 11.70 0.04
N TYR A 46 16.18 11.46 -1.26
CA TYR A 46 15.20 10.54 -1.85
C TYR A 46 15.73 9.11 -1.81
N VAL A 47 14.99 8.22 -1.16
CA VAL A 47 15.38 6.82 -0.96
C VAL A 47 14.40 5.87 -1.64
N GLU A 48 14.90 4.72 -2.11
CA GLU A 48 14.03 3.66 -2.63
C GLU A 48 13.32 2.94 -1.47
N HIS A 49 12.01 2.78 -1.61
CA HIS A 49 11.16 2.07 -0.67
C HIS A 49 10.47 0.89 -1.36
N VAL A 50 10.49 -0.27 -0.71
CA VAL A 50 9.81 -1.48 -1.20
C VAL A 50 8.47 -1.62 -0.49
N GLY A 51 7.39 -1.44 -1.25
CA GLY A 51 6.01 -1.51 -0.77
C GLY A 51 5.16 -2.40 -1.67
N CYS A 52 3.93 -1.97 -1.91
CA CYS A 52 3.07 -2.63 -2.88
C CYS A 52 2.12 -1.66 -3.59
N GLU A 53 1.52 -2.16 -4.66
CA GLU A 53 0.42 -1.51 -5.37
C GLU A 53 -0.85 -2.35 -5.19
N ILE A 54 -1.96 -1.72 -4.80
CA ILE A 54 -3.27 -2.36 -4.64
C ILE A 54 -4.26 -1.77 -5.64
N THR A 55 -4.82 -2.62 -6.49
CA THR A 55 -5.88 -2.26 -7.44
C THR A 55 -7.25 -2.60 -6.87
N VAL A 56 -8.15 -1.61 -6.81
CA VAL A 56 -9.51 -1.71 -6.26
C VAL A 56 -10.54 -1.26 -7.30
N ASP A 57 -11.69 -1.93 -7.34
CA ASP A 57 -12.85 -1.54 -8.17
C ASP A 57 -12.54 -1.36 -9.68
N GLY A 58 -11.44 -1.95 -10.17
CA GLY A 58 -11.05 -2.01 -11.58
C GLY A 58 -10.33 -0.78 -12.13
N SER A 59 -10.27 0.32 -11.38
CA SER A 59 -9.70 1.59 -11.86
C SER A 59 -8.86 2.34 -10.82
N LEU A 60 -9.00 2.04 -9.53
CA LEU A 60 -8.28 2.74 -8.48
C LEU A 60 -7.01 1.96 -8.15
N CYS A 61 -5.87 2.64 -8.13
CA CYS A 61 -4.59 2.04 -7.80
C CYS A 61 -3.90 2.86 -6.70
N TYR A 62 -3.55 2.21 -5.60
CA TYR A 62 -2.92 2.86 -4.46
C TYR A 62 -1.49 2.33 -4.29
N LYS A 63 -0.53 3.24 -4.13
CA LYS A 63 0.80 2.91 -3.60
C LYS A 63 0.67 2.75 -2.10
N ILE A 64 1.17 1.64 -1.58
CA ILE A 64 1.06 1.24 -0.19
C ILE A 64 2.47 1.05 0.37
N LEU A 65 2.73 1.62 1.55
CA LEU A 65 4.03 1.55 2.20
C LEU A 65 4.36 0.15 2.71
N GLU A 66 3.37 -0.59 3.19
CA GLU A 66 3.61 -1.93 3.70
C GLU A 66 4.10 -2.88 2.59
N PRO A 67 5.13 -3.70 2.85
CA PRO A 67 5.58 -4.71 1.89
C PRO A 67 4.48 -5.70 1.54
N TYR A 68 4.53 -6.24 0.32
CA TYR A 68 3.56 -7.21 -0.18
C TYR A 68 3.28 -8.37 0.82
N GLN A 69 4.33 -8.93 1.43
CA GLN A 69 4.17 -10.06 2.34
C GLN A 69 3.38 -9.68 3.60
N GLU A 70 3.57 -8.48 4.14
CA GLU A 70 2.80 -8.00 5.30
C GLU A 70 1.34 -7.78 4.92
N VAL A 71 1.08 -7.18 3.76
CA VAL A 71 -0.27 -6.99 3.24
C VAL A 71 -0.97 -8.33 3.02
N LYS A 72 -0.28 -9.32 2.45
CA LYS A 72 -0.79 -10.67 2.25
C LYS A 72 -1.14 -11.36 3.57
N ASP A 73 -0.33 -11.19 4.61
CA ASP A 73 -0.60 -11.78 5.92
C ASP A 73 -1.80 -11.13 6.62
N LYS A 74 -2.01 -9.81 6.43
CA LYS A 74 -3.23 -9.11 6.87
C LYS A 74 -4.48 -9.58 6.12
N PHE A 75 -4.32 -9.85 4.82
CA PHE A 75 -5.38 -10.34 3.93
C PHE A 75 -5.81 -11.77 4.29
N VAL A 76 -4.84 -12.64 4.53
CA VAL A 76 -5.03 -14.04 4.92
C VAL A 76 -4.97 -14.17 6.44
N ARG A 77 -5.91 -13.56 7.17
CA ARG A 77 -6.03 -13.84 8.61
C ARG A 77 -6.47 -15.29 8.83
N ARG A 78 -5.59 -16.09 9.46
CA ARG A 78 -5.93 -17.38 10.07
C ARG A 78 -7.04 -17.17 11.10
#